data_AF-A0A939FLH9-F1
#
_entry.id   AF-A0A939FLH9-F1
#
_cell.length_a   1.000
_cell.length_b   1.000
_cell.length_c   1.000
_cell.angle_alpha   90.00
_cell.angle_beta   90.00
_cell.angle_gamma   90.00
#
_symmetry.space_group_name_H-M   'P 1'
#
loop_
_entity.id
_entity.type
_entity.pdbx_description
1 polymer ?
#
loop_
_entity_poly.entity_id
_entity_poly.type
_entity_poly.pdbx_seq_one_letter_code
_entity_poly.pdbx_strand_id
1 'polypeptide(L)'
;MINGKRVVAWTPYGRTLTYSILIEYLRRDVERGLIDEVWAYMNTDPVGQEDDIQYAHELADRYPDWFRIKERPAGVERHPGPKQRNTGYAYRYMTDPDTVYLRFDDDIVYLHEDAISNLVEKRLEMPHATAIFATAWNNAIVSWYAQMAGVIPETFGRLGAEPFCMDPMGWANGQFAVDIHHLLLDKIETGRVEDLYLYQDFPIKPGTQFSVSCFASLGTLYASLPDGPGVLVPDEEEHWHTVHQPTVTGQPNILIGNAIVSHFTFFPQRAIVLASDVLDRYRALAEKVAA
;
A
#
# COMPACT_ATOMS: atom_id res chain seq x y z
N MET A 1 12.29 -12.24 8.77
CA MET A 1 11.95 -11.83 10.17
C MET A 1 12.68 -10.55 10.56
N ILE A 2 11.97 -9.61 11.17
CA ILE A 2 12.55 -8.36 11.72
C ILE A 2 12.20 -8.29 13.20
N ASN A 3 13.20 -8.09 14.07
CA ASN A 3 13.03 -8.08 15.53
C ASN A 3 12.25 -9.29 16.10
N GLY A 4 12.50 -10.48 15.54
CA GLY A 4 11.86 -11.72 15.96
C GLY A 4 10.39 -11.87 15.52
N LYS A 5 9.87 -10.96 14.69
CA LYS A 5 8.52 -11.06 14.11
C LYS A 5 8.60 -11.53 12.67
N ARG A 6 7.65 -12.39 12.30
CA ARG A 6 7.42 -12.78 10.91
C ARG A 6 6.83 -11.58 10.16
N VAL A 7 7.24 -11.40 8.91
CA VAL A 7 6.78 -10.31 8.04
C VAL A 7 6.12 -10.92 6.81
N VAL A 8 4.84 -10.58 6.58
CA VAL A 8 4.09 -11.00 5.41
C VAL A 8 3.67 -9.77 4.62
N ALA A 9 4.18 -9.65 3.39
CA ALA A 9 3.66 -8.67 2.44
C ALA A 9 2.42 -9.25 1.76
N TRP A 10 1.36 -8.47 1.62
CA TRP A 10 0.15 -8.94 0.97
C TRP A 10 -0.51 -7.86 0.11
N THR A 11 -1.20 -8.31 -0.94
CA THR A 11 -1.82 -7.46 -1.93
C THR A 11 -3.19 -8.00 -2.33
N PRO A 12 -4.25 -7.18 -2.35
CA PRO A 12 -5.47 -7.50 -3.10
C PRO A 12 -5.14 -7.47 -4.60
N TYR A 13 -4.77 -8.62 -5.13
CA TYR A 13 -4.23 -8.77 -6.48
C TYR A 13 -5.34 -8.72 -7.53
N GLY A 14 -5.12 -7.92 -8.58
CA GLY A 14 -5.97 -7.96 -9.76
C GLY A 14 -5.41 -7.33 -11.02
N ARG A 15 -4.14 -6.89 -11.08
CA ARG A 15 -3.58 -6.18 -12.23
C ARG A 15 -2.10 -6.49 -12.47
N THR A 16 -1.81 -7.30 -13.48
CA THR A 16 -0.44 -7.65 -13.91
C THR A 16 0.38 -6.43 -14.35
N LEU A 17 -0.28 -5.47 -15.01
CA LEU A 17 0.33 -4.29 -15.60
C LEU A 17 1.29 -3.56 -14.65
N THR A 18 0.89 -3.46 -13.38
CA THR A 18 1.64 -2.78 -12.30
C THR A 18 2.18 -3.77 -11.28
N TYR A 19 1.51 -4.89 -11.03
CA TYR A 19 2.01 -5.89 -10.07
C TYR A 19 3.33 -6.53 -10.53
N SER A 20 3.55 -6.63 -11.84
CA SER A 20 4.85 -7.05 -12.41
C SER A 20 6.02 -6.13 -12.01
N ILE A 21 5.74 -4.88 -11.63
CA ILE A 21 6.73 -3.95 -11.07
C ILE A 21 6.89 -4.20 -9.57
N LEU A 22 5.78 -4.26 -8.82
CA LEU A 22 5.79 -4.48 -7.37
C LEU A 22 6.54 -5.75 -6.97
N ILE A 23 6.29 -6.85 -7.69
CA ILE A 23 6.84 -8.16 -7.33
C ILE A 23 8.37 -8.19 -7.37
N GLU A 24 9.02 -7.37 -8.22
CA GLU A 24 10.50 -7.29 -8.25
C GLU A 24 11.07 -6.67 -6.97
N TYR A 25 10.41 -5.65 -6.43
CA TYR A 25 10.81 -5.07 -5.14
C TYR A 25 10.50 -5.99 -3.97
N LEU A 26 9.36 -6.70 -4.00
CA LEU A 26 9.04 -7.68 -2.97
C LEU A 26 10.02 -8.85 -2.99
N ARG A 27 10.42 -9.33 -4.18
CA ARG A 27 11.46 -10.35 -4.34
C ARG A 27 12.79 -9.88 -3.76
N ARG A 28 13.24 -8.66 -4.08
CA ARG A 28 14.43 -8.04 -3.46
C ARG A 28 14.38 -8.10 -1.94
N ASP A 29 13.24 -7.76 -1.34
CA ASP A 29 13.12 -7.70 0.12
C ASP A 29 12.91 -9.06 0.78
N VAL A 30 12.44 -10.08 0.03
CA VAL A 30 12.54 -11.49 0.43
C VAL A 30 14.00 -11.95 0.44
N GLU A 31 14.76 -11.67 -0.62
CA GLU A 31 16.18 -12.05 -0.73
C GLU A 31 17.05 -11.39 0.35
N ARG A 32 16.70 -10.16 0.76
CA ARG A 32 17.32 -9.46 1.89
C ARG A 32 16.89 -9.98 3.27
N GLY A 33 15.94 -10.93 3.33
CA GLY A 33 15.41 -11.52 4.56
C GLY A 33 14.45 -10.62 5.35
N LEU A 34 13.97 -9.53 4.73
CA LEU A 34 13.06 -8.57 5.34
C LEU A 34 11.60 -9.04 5.28
N ILE A 35 11.23 -9.81 4.24
CA ILE A 35 9.91 -10.40 4.03
C ILE A 35 10.03 -11.91 4.08
N ASP A 36 9.15 -12.58 4.84
CA ASP A 36 9.13 -14.04 4.95
C ASP A 36 8.17 -14.67 3.93
N GLU A 37 7.02 -14.04 3.63
CA GLU A 37 6.11 -14.47 2.56
C GLU A 37 5.47 -13.27 1.84
N VAL A 38 5.13 -13.48 0.57
CA VAL A 38 4.35 -12.56 -0.26
C VAL A 38 3.03 -13.21 -0.62
N TRP A 39 1.91 -12.56 -0.30
CA TRP A 39 0.56 -13.07 -0.53
C TRP A 39 -0.15 -12.25 -1.61
N ALA A 40 -0.53 -12.91 -2.70
CA ALA A 40 -1.53 -12.39 -3.63
C ALA A 40 -2.91 -12.88 -3.20
N TYR A 41 -3.72 -12.00 -2.62
CA TYR A 41 -5.12 -12.28 -2.35
C TYR A 41 -5.93 -12.05 -3.64
N MET A 42 -6.48 -13.13 -4.21
CA MET A 42 -7.14 -13.11 -5.52
C MET A 42 -8.46 -12.35 -5.43
N ASN A 43 -8.39 -11.07 -5.80
CA ASN A 43 -9.57 -10.23 -6.01
C ASN A 43 -9.79 -10.02 -7.51
N THR A 44 -9.66 -11.08 -8.30
CA THR A 44 -9.88 -11.09 -9.75
C THR A 44 -11.31 -11.49 -10.10
N ASP A 45 -11.77 -11.11 -11.29
CA ASP A 45 -13.00 -11.63 -11.90
C ASP A 45 -12.67 -12.82 -12.81
N PRO A 46 -13.47 -13.90 -12.80
CA PRO A 46 -13.19 -15.09 -13.61
C PRO A 46 -13.34 -14.86 -15.12
N VAL A 47 -13.89 -13.71 -15.52
CA VAL A 47 -14.07 -13.30 -16.92
C VAL A 47 -13.46 -11.92 -17.10
N GLY A 48 -12.60 -11.77 -18.09
CA GLY A 48 -11.91 -10.52 -18.42
C GLY A 48 -10.65 -10.22 -17.62
N GLN A 49 -10.20 -11.15 -16.76
CA GLN A 49 -8.94 -11.10 -16.01
C GLN A 49 -8.19 -12.43 -16.04
N GLU A 50 -8.40 -13.23 -17.09
CA GLU A 50 -7.78 -14.55 -17.26
C GLU A 50 -6.25 -14.45 -17.29
N ASP A 51 -5.71 -13.44 -17.97
CA ASP A 51 -4.26 -13.18 -18.03
C ASP A 51 -3.69 -12.80 -16.64
N ASP A 52 -4.44 -12.02 -15.85
CA ASP A 52 -4.03 -11.69 -14.47
C ASP A 52 -4.04 -12.94 -13.58
N ILE A 53 -5.08 -13.76 -13.69
CA ILE A 53 -5.16 -15.03 -12.96
C ILE A 53 -3.99 -15.94 -13.34
N GLN A 54 -3.72 -16.09 -14.64
CA GLN A 54 -2.60 -16.88 -15.12
C GLN A 54 -1.27 -16.37 -14.57
N TYR A 55 -1.02 -15.07 -14.62
CA TYR A 55 0.23 -14.49 -14.12
C TYR A 55 0.47 -14.76 -12.62
N ALA A 56 -0.58 -14.67 -11.79
CA ALA A 56 -0.45 -15.01 -10.37
C ALA A 56 -0.06 -16.48 -10.16
N HIS A 57 -0.62 -17.41 -10.94
CA HIS A 57 -0.25 -18.83 -10.89
C HIS A 57 1.18 -19.06 -11.38
N GLU A 58 1.61 -18.39 -12.44
CA GLU A 58 3.00 -18.44 -12.91
C GLU A 58 3.99 -17.94 -11.84
N LEU A 59 3.63 -16.91 -11.07
CA LEU A 59 4.44 -16.45 -9.93
C LEU A 59 4.50 -17.49 -8.81
N ALA A 60 3.38 -18.15 -8.49
CA ALA A 60 3.36 -19.21 -7.49
C ALA A 60 4.21 -20.42 -7.90
N ASP A 61 4.19 -20.79 -9.18
CA ASP A 61 5.02 -21.86 -9.73
C ASP A 61 6.50 -21.48 -9.79
N ARG A 62 6.80 -20.21 -10.11
CA ARG A 62 8.18 -19.69 -10.18
C ARG A 62 8.81 -19.50 -8.81
N TYR A 63 8.02 -19.10 -7.81
CA TYR A 63 8.49 -18.75 -6.48
C TYR A 63 7.77 -19.54 -5.36
N PRO A 64 7.81 -20.89 -5.41
CA PRO A 64 7.03 -21.75 -4.52
C PRO A 64 7.47 -21.65 -3.05
N ASP A 65 8.66 -21.11 -2.77
CA ASP A 65 9.18 -21.01 -1.41
C ASP A 65 8.59 -19.85 -0.61
N TRP A 66 8.18 -18.75 -1.25
CA TRP A 66 7.76 -17.53 -0.55
C TRP A 66 6.51 -16.85 -1.12
N PHE A 67 6.12 -17.13 -2.37
CA PHE A 67 4.90 -16.57 -2.95
C PHE A 67 3.70 -17.46 -2.66
N ARG A 68 2.57 -16.88 -2.27
CA ARG A 68 1.34 -17.58 -1.91
C ARG A 68 0.13 -16.92 -2.55
N ILE A 69 -0.70 -17.73 -3.19
CA ILE A 69 -2.04 -17.31 -3.58
C ILE A 69 -2.99 -17.53 -2.41
N LYS A 70 -3.79 -16.51 -2.08
CA LYS A 70 -4.88 -16.58 -1.10
C LYS A 70 -6.19 -16.35 -1.82
N GLU A 71 -7.09 -17.32 -1.73
CA GLU A 71 -8.43 -17.22 -2.31
C GLU A 71 -9.41 -16.63 -1.30
N ARG A 72 -10.59 -16.21 -1.79
CA ARG A 72 -11.71 -15.90 -0.90
C ARG A 72 -12.01 -17.13 -0.02
N PRO A 73 -12.29 -16.97 1.29
CA PRO A 73 -12.56 -18.09 2.18
C PRO A 73 -13.66 -19.02 1.64
N ALA A 74 -13.45 -20.32 1.77
CA ALA A 74 -14.38 -21.33 1.28
C ALA A 74 -15.78 -21.12 1.89
N GLY A 75 -16.81 -21.19 1.04
CA GLY A 75 -18.20 -20.99 1.46
C GLY A 75 -18.62 -19.54 1.67
N VAL A 76 -17.72 -18.56 1.48
CA VAL A 76 -18.08 -17.13 1.51
C VAL A 76 -18.42 -16.66 0.10
N GLU A 77 -19.62 -16.13 -0.08
CA GLU A 77 -20.07 -15.53 -1.35
C GLU A 77 -19.35 -14.20 -1.61
N ARG A 78 -19.39 -13.73 -2.87
CA ARG A 78 -18.91 -12.38 -3.20
C ARG A 78 -19.77 -11.35 -2.48
N HIS A 79 -19.14 -10.30 -1.97
CA HIS A 79 -19.88 -9.19 -1.40
C HIS A 79 -20.78 -8.56 -2.48
N PRO A 80 -22.07 -8.28 -2.20
CA PRO A 80 -23.02 -7.76 -3.21
C PRO A 80 -22.77 -6.30 -3.63
N GLY A 81 -22.03 -5.55 -2.81
CA GLY A 81 -21.56 -4.20 -3.09
C GLY A 81 -20.29 -4.14 -3.95
N PRO A 82 -19.57 -3.00 -3.94
CA PRO A 82 -18.37 -2.81 -4.75
C PRO A 82 -17.31 -3.89 -4.52
N LYS A 83 -16.60 -4.27 -5.59
CA LYS A 83 -15.58 -5.34 -5.60
C LYS A 83 -14.51 -5.18 -4.51
N GLN A 84 -14.16 -3.94 -4.16
CA GLN A 84 -13.18 -3.58 -3.14
C GLN A 84 -13.53 -4.13 -1.75
N ARG A 85 -14.83 -4.34 -1.46
CA ARG A 85 -15.26 -4.93 -0.18
C ARG A 85 -14.84 -6.39 -0.02
N ASN A 86 -14.59 -7.11 -1.13
CA ASN A 86 -14.06 -8.48 -1.04
C ASN A 86 -12.64 -8.54 -0.46
N THR A 87 -11.89 -7.43 -0.47
CA THR A 87 -10.58 -7.33 0.18
C THR A 87 -10.68 -7.53 1.70
N GLY A 88 -11.79 -7.10 2.31
CA GLY A 88 -12.05 -7.29 3.75
C GLY A 88 -12.05 -8.75 4.19
N TYR A 89 -12.29 -9.70 3.28
CA TYR A 89 -12.24 -11.13 3.61
C TYR A 89 -10.82 -11.66 3.81
N ALA A 90 -9.80 -11.02 3.23
CA ALA A 90 -8.40 -11.45 3.32
C ALA A 90 -7.88 -11.46 4.77
N TYR A 91 -8.41 -10.56 5.61
CA TYR A 91 -7.98 -10.41 7.01
C TYR A 91 -8.23 -11.64 7.89
N ARG A 92 -9.09 -12.58 7.45
CA ARG A 92 -9.27 -13.89 8.11
C ARG A 92 -8.00 -14.75 8.09
N TYR A 93 -7.09 -14.50 7.15
CA TYR A 93 -5.78 -15.16 7.08
C TYR A 93 -4.71 -14.45 7.91
N MET A 94 -4.99 -13.26 8.44
CA MET A 94 -3.98 -12.35 9.03
C MET A 94 -4.04 -12.32 10.55
N THR A 95 -4.41 -13.43 11.18
CA THR A 95 -4.72 -13.49 12.63
C THR A 95 -3.57 -14.04 13.48
N ASP A 96 -2.40 -14.29 12.89
CA ASP A 96 -1.22 -14.75 13.62
C ASP A 96 -0.62 -13.60 14.47
N PRO A 97 -0.64 -13.68 15.83
CA PRO A 97 -0.16 -12.63 16.71
C PRO A 97 1.34 -12.36 16.63
N ASP A 98 2.12 -13.26 16.04
CA ASP A 98 3.56 -13.13 15.87
C ASP A 98 3.97 -12.62 14.48
N THR A 99 3.00 -12.14 13.70
CA THR A 99 3.21 -11.62 12.35
C THR A 99 2.87 -10.13 12.22
N VAL A 100 3.75 -9.40 11.54
CA VAL A 100 3.49 -8.07 10.97
C VAL A 100 3.04 -8.26 9.52
N TYR A 101 1.88 -7.70 9.18
CA TYR A 101 1.33 -7.73 7.82
C TYR A 101 1.56 -6.37 7.16
N LEU A 102 2.16 -6.39 5.97
CA LEU A 102 2.39 -5.21 5.14
C LEU A 102 1.43 -5.25 3.95
N ARG A 103 0.45 -4.36 3.95
CA ARG A 103 -0.57 -4.23 2.91
C ARG A 103 -0.02 -3.36 1.79
N PHE A 104 -0.14 -3.78 0.54
CA PHE A 104 0.19 -3.01 -0.67
C PHE A 104 -0.95 -3.07 -1.68
N ASP A 105 -1.35 -1.94 -2.27
CA ASP A 105 -2.14 -1.98 -3.51
C ASP A 105 -1.35 -2.68 -4.63
N ASP A 106 -2.04 -3.30 -5.58
CA ASP A 106 -1.43 -3.97 -6.72
C ASP A 106 -0.85 -3.00 -7.77
N ASP A 107 -0.97 -1.69 -7.54
CA ASP A 107 -0.36 -0.63 -8.31
C ASP A 107 0.62 0.24 -7.52
N ILE A 108 1.23 -0.32 -6.48
CA ILE A 108 2.51 0.20 -5.99
C ILE A 108 3.60 -0.09 -7.04
N VAL A 109 4.27 0.95 -7.53
CA VAL A 109 5.25 0.89 -8.63
C VAL A 109 6.67 1.26 -8.22
N TYR A 110 6.88 1.56 -6.94
CA TYR A 110 8.21 1.76 -6.35
C TYR A 110 8.19 1.49 -4.85
N LEU A 111 9.26 0.89 -4.35
CA LEU A 111 9.49 0.62 -2.93
C LEU A 111 10.94 0.94 -2.56
N HIS A 112 11.13 2.00 -1.76
CA HIS A 112 12.45 2.37 -1.26
C HIS A 112 13.09 1.21 -0.46
N GLU A 113 14.43 1.10 -0.49
CA GLU A 113 15.13 -0.03 0.14
C GLU A 113 14.96 -0.09 1.67
N ASP A 114 14.68 1.04 2.31
CA ASP A 114 14.44 1.12 3.76
C ASP A 114 12.96 1.01 4.15
N ALA A 115 12.03 1.05 3.18
CA ALA A 115 10.61 1.19 3.48
C ALA A 115 10.05 0.04 4.31
N ILE A 116 10.43 -1.21 4.01
CA ILE A 116 9.99 -2.39 4.75
C ILE A 116 10.47 -2.33 6.20
N SER A 117 11.76 -2.11 6.42
CA SER A 117 12.33 -2.04 7.77
C SER A 117 11.70 -0.92 8.57
N ASN A 118 11.58 0.29 8.00
CA ASN A 118 11.00 1.45 8.68
C ASN A 118 9.53 1.22 9.07
N LEU A 119 8.73 0.63 8.17
CA LEU A 119 7.33 0.29 8.47
C LEU A 119 7.23 -0.74 9.60
N VAL A 120 8.01 -1.81 9.52
CA VAL A 120 7.95 -2.91 10.50
C VAL A 120 8.46 -2.45 11.86
N GLU A 121 9.58 -1.74 11.91
CA GLU A 121 10.14 -1.21 13.15
C GLU A 121 9.16 -0.24 13.82
N LYS A 122 8.61 0.74 13.08
CA LYS A 122 7.61 1.64 13.66
C LYS A 122 6.37 0.89 14.13
N ARG A 123 5.93 -0.12 13.40
CA ARG A 123 4.77 -0.93 13.78
C ARG A 123 4.97 -1.60 15.14
N LEU A 124 6.18 -2.07 15.41
CA LEU A 124 6.56 -2.69 16.68
C LEU A 124 6.81 -1.67 17.79
N GLU A 125 7.32 -0.49 17.47
CA GLU A 125 7.48 0.63 18.42
C GLU A 125 6.12 1.17 18.90
N MET A 126 5.12 1.19 18.02
CA MET A 126 3.83 1.81 18.28
C MET A 126 2.68 0.80 18.26
N PRO A 127 2.69 -0.31 19.01
CA PRO A 127 1.75 -1.44 18.81
C PRO A 127 0.26 -1.08 18.97
N HIS A 128 -0.07 0.07 19.56
CA HIS A 128 -1.44 0.55 19.75
C HIS A 128 -2.03 1.30 18.56
N ALA A 129 -1.22 1.88 17.66
CA ALA A 129 -1.75 2.57 16.48
C ALA A 129 -2.50 1.59 15.55
N THR A 130 -3.60 1.98 14.94
CA THR A 130 -4.38 1.04 14.11
C THR A 130 -3.59 0.59 12.88
N ALA A 131 -3.00 1.53 12.14
CA ALA A 131 -2.11 1.28 11.01
C ALA A 131 -0.90 2.23 11.04
N ILE A 132 0.24 1.74 10.55
CA ILE A 132 1.41 2.58 10.20
C ILE A 132 1.45 2.72 8.68
N PHE A 133 1.14 3.90 8.17
CA PHE A 133 1.15 4.21 6.74
C PHE A 133 2.54 4.64 6.28
N ALA A 134 2.93 4.16 5.10
CA ALA A 134 4.08 4.69 4.39
C ALA A 134 3.79 6.09 3.82
N THR A 135 4.85 6.85 3.54
CA THR A 135 4.81 8.03 2.68
C THR A 135 4.61 7.58 1.24
N ALA A 136 3.38 7.19 0.92
CA ALA A 136 2.97 6.78 -0.42
C ALA A 136 2.83 8.00 -1.32
N TRP A 137 3.78 8.17 -2.24
CA TRP A 137 3.70 9.17 -3.30
C TRP A 137 2.50 8.90 -4.19
N ASN A 138 1.84 9.99 -4.62
CA ASN A 138 0.51 9.97 -5.23
C ASN A 138 -0.58 9.39 -4.32
N ASN A 139 -0.55 9.79 -3.05
CA ASN A 139 -1.68 9.75 -2.11
C ASN A 139 -2.03 11.19 -1.71
N ALA A 140 -3.32 11.54 -1.69
CA ALA A 140 -3.78 12.92 -1.47
C ALA A 140 -3.33 13.52 -0.12
N ILE A 141 -3.50 12.77 0.97
CA ILE A 141 -3.12 13.25 2.31
C ILE A 141 -1.61 13.29 2.46
N VAL A 142 -0.89 12.32 1.91
CA VAL A 142 0.59 12.35 1.88
C VAL A 142 1.08 13.56 1.09
N SER A 143 0.47 13.83 -0.07
CA SER A 143 0.82 14.99 -0.90
C SER A 143 0.58 16.30 -0.14
N TRP A 144 -0.49 16.37 0.67
CA TRP A 144 -0.77 17.51 1.53
C TRP A 144 0.34 17.73 2.56
N TYR A 145 0.72 16.69 3.31
CA TYR A 145 1.82 16.80 4.27
C TYR A 145 3.15 17.14 3.59
N ALA A 146 3.44 16.55 2.43
CA ALA A 146 4.65 16.84 1.66
C ALA A 146 4.68 18.29 1.15
N GLN A 147 3.55 18.85 0.72
CA GLN A 147 3.47 20.27 0.34
C GLN A 147 3.63 21.19 1.55
N MET A 148 3.00 20.87 2.69
CA MET A 148 3.18 21.63 3.94
C MET A 148 4.62 21.58 4.47
N ALA A 149 5.33 20.47 4.23
CA ALA A 149 6.74 20.31 4.53
C ALA A 149 7.68 21.00 3.52
N GLY A 150 7.15 21.58 2.43
CA GLY A 150 7.94 22.21 1.37
C GLY A 150 8.65 21.23 0.43
N VAL A 151 8.31 19.93 0.48
CA VAL A 151 8.86 18.88 -0.38
C VAL A 151 8.21 18.91 -1.76
N ILE A 152 6.87 19.07 -1.81
CA ILE A 152 6.13 19.25 -3.07
C ILE A 152 5.92 20.75 -3.31
N PRO A 153 6.40 21.31 -4.44
CA PRO A 153 6.19 22.72 -4.75
C PRO A 153 4.72 23.07 -4.99
N GLU A 154 4.26 24.23 -4.52
CA GLU A 154 2.91 24.74 -4.83
C GLU A 154 2.71 25.01 -6.34
N THR A 155 3.80 25.16 -7.11
CA THR A 155 3.75 25.36 -8.55
C THR A 155 3.21 24.15 -9.32
N PHE A 156 3.21 22.95 -8.73
CA PHE A 156 2.56 21.77 -9.32
C PHE A 156 1.04 21.80 -9.15
N GLY A 157 0.55 22.58 -8.20
CA GLY A 157 -0.86 22.67 -7.85
C GLY A 157 -1.03 22.86 -6.34
N ARG A 158 -1.85 23.82 -5.95
CA ARG A 158 -2.11 24.10 -4.54
C ARG A 158 -3.14 23.13 -3.98
N LEU A 159 -2.77 22.40 -2.93
CA LEU A 159 -3.67 21.52 -2.19
C LEU A 159 -4.59 22.33 -1.26
N GLY A 160 -5.63 21.67 -0.75
CA GLY A 160 -6.60 22.30 0.15
C GLY A 160 -5.97 22.80 1.46
N ALA A 161 -6.72 23.63 2.20
CA ALA A 161 -6.27 24.13 3.50
C ALA A 161 -6.14 23.03 4.57
N GLU A 162 -6.85 21.92 4.39
CA GLU A 162 -6.88 20.76 5.29
C GLU A 162 -6.68 19.47 4.47
N PRO A 163 -6.10 18.41 5.05
CA PRO A 163 -5.91 17.15 4.36
C PRO A 163 -7.25 16.46 4.07
N PHE A 164 -7.44 16.02 2.83
CA PHE A 164 -8.65 15.31 2.40
C PHE A 164 -8.31 14.18 1.43
N CYS A 165 -8.83 12.98 1.66
CA CYS A 165 -8.47 11.79 0.87
C CYS A 165 -8.98 11.82 -0.58
N MET A 166 -10.04 12.56 -0.86
CA MET A 166 -10.60 12.74 -2.22
C MET A 166 -10.41 14.17 -2.70
N ASP A 167 -9.28 14.80 -2.38
CA ASP A 167 -9.05 16.20 -2.75
C ASP A 167 -8.97 16.39 -4.28
N PRO A 168 -9.53 17.49 -4.82
CA PRO A 168 -9.57 17.72 -6.28
C PRO A 168 -8.20 17.82 -6.98
N MET A 169 -7.13 18.08 -6.23
CA MET A 169 -5.77 18.19 -6.72
C MET A 169 -5.00 16.86 -6.54
N GLY A 170 -4.72 16.45 -5.30
CA GLY A 170 -3.90 15.27 -5.00
C GLY A 170 -4.57 13.95 -5.37
N TRP A 171 -5.90 13.83 -5.27
CA TRP A 171 -6.61 12.60 -5.65
C TRP A 171 -7.14 12.62 -7.10
N ALA A 172 -7.65 13.76 -7.57
CA ALA A 172 -8.34 13.80 -8.86
C ALA A 172 -7.51 14.32 -10.06
N ASN A 173 -6.48 15.15 -9.83
CA ASN A 173 -5.77 15.81 -10.92
C ASN A 173 -4.65 14.92 -11.48
N GLY A 174 -4.84 14.40 -12.69
CA GLY A 174 -3.85 13.54 -13.34
C GLY A 174 -2.54 14.25 -13.72
N GLN A 175 -2.55 15.56 -14.03
CA GLN A 175 -1.31 16.28 -14.30
C GLN A 175 -0.49 16.48 -13.03
N PHE A 176 -1.15 16.84 -11.92
CA PHE A 176 -0.50 16.91 -10.62
C PHE A 176 0.16 15.57 -10.25
N ALA A 177 -0.53 14.45 -10.49
CA ALA A 177 0.01 13.10 -10.30
C ALA A 177 1.27 12.86 -11.14
N VAL A 178 1.26 13.21 -12.43
CA VAL A 178 2.45 13.11 -13.30
C VAL A 178 3.61 13.93 -12.75
N ASP A 179 3.37 15.19 -12.35
CA ASP A 179 4.42 16.09 -11.86
C ASP A 179 5.09 15.56 -10.57
N ILE A 180 4.31 15.04 -9.62
CA ILE A 180 4.87 14.46 -8.39
C ILE A 180 5.56 13.11 -8.66
N HIS A 181 5.09 12.32 -9.63
CA HIS A 181 5.80 11.11 -10.04
C HIS A 181 7.15 11.45 -10.68
N HIS A 182 7.23 12.48 -11.52
CA HIS A 182 8.49 12.94 -12.10
C HIS A 182 9.45 13.44 -11.02
N LEU A 183 8.96 14.21 -10.03
CA LEU A 183 9.78 14.61 -8.89
C LEU A 183 10.38 13.41 -8.14
N LEU A 184 9.58 12.38 -7.86
CA LEU A 184 10.08 11.16 -7.22
C LEU A 184 11.08 10.42 -8.13
N LEU A 185 10.75 10.21 -9.40
CA LEU A 185 11.60 9.51 -10.37
C LEU A 185 12.97 10.18 -10.51
N ASP A 186 13.02 11.51 -10.59
CA ASP A 186 14.27 12.27 -10.69
C ASP A 186 15.14 12.11 -9.43
N LYS A 187 14.52 11.98 -8.25
CA LYS A 187 15.24 11.69 -7.00
C LYS A 187 15.73 10.25 -6.94
N ILE A 188 14.94 9.29 -7.42
CA ILE A 188 15.38 7.88 -7.53
C ILE A 188 16.59 7.77 -8.46
N GLU A 189 16.50 8.35 -9.66
CA GLU A 189 17.55 8.27 -10.68
C GLU A 189 18.84 8.99 -10.26
N THR A 190 18.74 9.98 -9.37
CA THR A 190 19.90 10.69 -8.82
C THR A 190 20.38 10.16 -7.47
N GLY A 191 19.77 9.09 -6.94
CA GLY A 191 20.16 8.50 -5.64
C GLY A 191 19.95 9.45 -4.46
N ARG A 192 18.83 10.17 -4.45
CA ARG A 192 18.50 11.20 -3.44
C ARG A 192 17.05 11.10 -2.97
N VAL A 193 16.53 9.89 -2.82
CA VAL A 193 15.12 9.68 -2.41
C VAL A 193 14.88 10.21 -1.00
N GLU A 194 15.90 10.19 -0.15
CA GLU A 194 15.90 10.67 1.22
C GLU A 194 15.69 12.19 1.33
N ASP A 195 15.98 12.95 0.26
CA ASP A 195 15.62 14.37 0.16
C ASP A 195 14.08 14.57 0.23
N LEU A 196 13.31 13.51 -0.01
CA LEU A 196 11.85 13.52 0.01
C LEU A 196 11.24 13.04 1.33
N TYR A 197 12.07 12.69 2.31
CA TYR A 197 11.58 12.33 3.63
C TYR A 197 10.88 13.52 4.29
N LEU A 198 9.79 13.23 5.00
CA LEU A 198 9.11 14.24 5.80
C LEU A 198 9.89 14.47 7.09
N TYR A 199 9.85 15.71 7.60
CA TYR A 199 10.63 16.12 8.77
C TYR A 199 10.24 15.41 10.08
N GLN A 200 9.08 14.75 10.11
CA GLN A 200 8.57 13.97 11.25
C GLN A 200 7.52 12.96 10.80
N ASP A 201 7.12 12.10 11.74
CA ASP A 201 5.92 11.26 11.62
C ASP A 201 4.67 12.08 11.98
N PHE A 202 3.55 11.79 11.32
CA PHE A 202 2.29 12.50 11.51
C PHE A 202 1.20 11.59 12.06
N PRO A 203 0.66 11.85 13.26
CA PRO A 203 -0.55 11.19 13.71
C PRO A 203 -1.74 11.69 12.87
N ILE A 204 -2.41 10.76 12.19
CA ILE A 204 -3.64 11.02 11.46
C ILE A 204 -4.78 10.97 12.47
N LYS A 205 -5.55 12.07 12.51
CA LYS A 205 -6.66 12.24 13.44
C LYS A 205 -7.67 11.08 13.29
N PRO A 206 -8.14 10.47 14.39
CA PRO A 206 -9.22 9.48 14.34
C PRO A 206 -10.44 10.01 13.59
N GLY A 207 -10.97 9.18 12.68
CA GLY A 207 -12.09 9.54 11.82
C GLY A 207 -11.70 10.19 10.49
N THR A 208 -10.41 10.49 10.27
CA THR A 208 -9.92 10.94 8.96
C THR A 208 -9.75 9.75 8.02
N GLN A 209 -10.58 9.69 6.98
CA GLN A 209 -10.43 8.70 5.91
C GLN A 209 -9.12 8.93 5.16
N PHE A 210 -8.41 7.85 4.84
CA PHE A 210 -7.10 7.87 4.18
C PHE A 210 -7.05 6.74 3.14
N SER A 211 -6.52 6.99 1.94
CA SER A 211 -6.43 5.94 0.92
C SER A 211 -5.40 4.88 1.30
N VAL A 212 -5.83 3.63 1.49
CA VAL A 212 -5.04 2.58 2.16
C VAL A 212 -3.97 1.93 1.27
N SER A 213 -3.21 2.68 0.48
CA SER A 213 -2.31 2.08 -0.53
C SER A 213 -1.14 1.28 0.02
N CYS A 214 -0.54 1.68 1.15
CA CYS A 214 0.53 0.92 1.79
C CYS A 214 0.59 1.15 3.31
N PHE A 215 0.48 0.09 4.10
CA PHE A 215 0.57 0.19 5.57
C PHE A 215 0.97 -1.11 6.26
N ALA A 216 1.46 -0.99 7.50
CA ALA A 216 1.75 -2.09 8.40
C ALA A 216 0.68 -2.25 9.50
N SER A 217 0.30 -3.50 9.76
CA SER A 217 -0.57 -3.91 10.86
C SER A 217 -0.02 -5.14 11.59
N LEU A 218 -0.54 -5.43 12.77
CA LEU A 218 -0.17 -6.61 13.57
C LEU A 218 -1.30 -7.63 13.53
N GLY A 219 -0.96 -8.92 13.44
CA GLY A 219 -2.00 -9.95 13.46
C GLY A 219 -2.80 -10.01 14.76
N THR A 220 -2.23 -9.54 15.87
CA THR A 220 -2.97 -9.35 17.14
C THR A 220 -4.19 -8.43 16.98
N LEU A 221 -4.14 -7.42 16.09
CA LEU A 221 -5.26 -6.53 15.82
C LEU A 221 -6.46 -7.31 15.29
N TYR A 222 -6.21 -8.28 14.40
CA TYR A 222 -7.26 -9.03 13.72
C TYR A 222 -7.70 -10.28 14.50
N ALA A 223 -6.79 -10.88 15.27
CA ALA A 223 -7.08 -12.05 16.10
C ALA A 223 -8.13 -11.77 17.18
N SER A 224 -8.16 -10.55 17.72
CA SER A 224 -9.03 -10.16 18.84
C SER A 224 -10.30 -9.42 18.42
N LEU A 225 -10.70 -9.47 17.14
CA LEU A 225 -11.89 -8.76 16.68
C LEU A 225 -13.18 -9.36 17.26
N PRO A 226 -14.15 -8.51 17.67
CA PRO A 226 -15.33 -8.95 18.41
C PRO A 226 -16.29 -9.81 17.57
N ASP A 227 -16.36 -9.56 16.26
CA ASP A 227 -17.21 -10.32 15.33
C ASP A 227 -16.55 -11.62 14.83
N GLY A 228 -15.37 -11.94 15.37
CA GLY A 228 -14.58 -13.12 15.05
C GLY A 228 -13.21 -12.77 14.44
N PRO A 229 -12.22 -13.68 14.52
CA PRO A 229 -10.88 -13.42 14.02
C PRO A 229 -10.86 -13.01 12.54
N GLY A 230 -10.32 -11.82 12.26
CA GLY A 230 -10.21 -11.26 10.91
C GLY A 230 -11.53 -10.84 10.26
N VAL A 231 -12.62 -10.75 11.03
CA VAL A 231 -13.92 -10.25 10.55
C VAL A 231 -14.00 -8.75 10.78
N LEU A 232 -13.83 -7.96 9.71
CA LEU A 232 -13.98 -6.51 9.77
C LEU A 232 -15.46 -6.11 9.77
N VAL A 233 -15.85 -5.26 10.73
CA VAL A 233 -17.17 -4.62 10.79
C VAL A 233 -16.96 -3.13 11.09
N PRO A 234 -17.34 -2.21 10.18
CA PRO A 234 -17.86 -2.45 8.84
C PRO A 234 -16.86 -3.19 7.93
N ASP A 235 -17.36 -3.83 6.89
CA ASP A 235 -16.61 -4.78 6.03
C ASP A 235 -15.88 -4.12 4.84
N GLU A 236 -15.75 -2.80 4.85
CA GLU A 236 -15.01 -2.02 3.86
C GLU A 236 -13.62 -1.68 4.44
N GLU A 237 -12.56 -2.19 3.82
CA GLU A 237 -11.20 -2.18 4.34
C GLU A 237 -10.71 -0.77 4.68
N GLU A 238 -10.86 0.16 3.74
CA GLU A 238 -10.31 1.51 3.85
C GLU A 238 -10.96 2.24 5.03
N HIS A 239 -12.28 2.27 5.05
CA HIS A 239 -13.07 2.86 6.11
C HIS A 239 -12.84 2.17 7.45
N TRP A 240 -12.69 0.85 7.47
CA TRP A 240 -12.42 0.13 8.72
C TRP A 240 -11.10 0.58 9.35
N HIS A 241 -10.00 0.56 8.60
CA HIS A 241 -8.67 0.89 9.11
C HIS A 241 -8.48 2.38 9.37
N THR A 242 -9.16 3.25 8.62
CA THR A 242 -8.86 4.69 8.64
C THR A 242 -9.86 5.52 9.40
N VAL A 243 -11.12 5.08 9.45
CA VAL A 243 -12.21 5.82 10.11
C VAL A 243 -12.70 5.04 11.32
N HIS A 244 -13.23 3.84 11.13
CA HIS A 244 -13.95 3.11 12.17
C HIS A 244 -13.05 2.72 13.33
N GLN A 245 -12.03 1.90 13.07
CA GLN A 245 -11.18 1.34 14.11
C GLN A 245 -10.42 2.42 14.91
N PRO A 246 -9.86 3.48 14.28
CA PRO A 246 -9.30 4.60 15.02
C PRO A 246 -10.32 5.35 15.88
N THR A 247 -11.55 5.52 15.39
CA THR A 247 -12.61 6.24 16.13
C THR A 247 -13.06 5.46 17.36
N VAL A 248 -13.27 4.14 17.24
CA VAL A 248 -13.77 3.33 18.36
C VAL A 248 -12.72 3.09 19.44
N THR A 249 -11.44 3.00 19.06
CA THR A 249 -10.33 2.76 19.99
C THR A 249 -9.71 4.05 20.54
N GLY A 250 -9.95 5.18 19.88
CA GLY A 250 -9.26 6.44 20.14
C GLY A 250 -7.78 6.42 19.73
N GLN A 251 -7.31 5.36 19.07
CA GLN A 251 -5.92 5.22 18.63
C GLN A 251 -5.75 5.77 17.22
N PRO A 252 -4.78 6.67 16.98
CA PRO A 252 -4.58 7.23 15.65
C PRO A 252 -3.98 6.19 14.69
N ASN A 253 -4.06 6.51 13.41
CA ASN A 253 -3.11 5.99 12.43
C ASN A 253 -1.86 6.87 12.39
N ILE A 254 -0.73 6.32 12.01
CA ILE A 254 0.53 7.07 11.93
C ILE A 254 1.03 7.04 10.50
N LEU A 255 1.24 8.20 9.89
CA LEU A 255 2.00 8.34 8.65
C LEU A 255 3.47 8.53 9.02
N ILE A 256 4.35 7.62 8.58
CA ILE A 256 5.79 7.76 8.83
C ILE A 256 6.50 8.49 7.70
N GLY A 257 7.39 9.41 8.06
CA GLY A 257 8.05 10.32 7.13
C GLY A 257 9.17 9.69 6.29
N ASN A 258 9.62 8.48 6.63
CA ASN A 258 10.84 7.87 6.10
C ASN A 258 10.61 6.51 5.42
N ALA A 259 9.37 6.12 5.10
CA ALA A 259 9.08 4.94 4.28
C ALA A 259 8.44 5.35 2.96
N ILE A 260 9.27 5.55 1.94
CA ILE A 260 8.83 6.01 0.63
C ILE A 260 8.37 4.83 -0.23
N VAL A 261 7.13 4.92 -0.73
CA VAL A 261 6.58 4.05 -1.78
C VAL A 261 5.91 4.92 -2.85
N SER A 262 5.67 4.39 -4.05
CA SER A 262 4.90 5.10 -5.08
C SER A 262 3.65 4.33 -5.47
N HIS A 263 2.48 4.94 -5.33
CA HIS A 263 1.21 4.42 -5.83
C HIS A 263 0.94 4.99 -7.22
N PHE A 264 0.61 4.16 -8.20
CA PHE A 264 0.64 4.59 -9.60
C PHE A 264 -0.49 5.56 -9.97
N THR A 265 -1.75 5.27 -9.66
CA THR A 265 -2.84 6.14 -10.11
C THR A 265 -4.14 5.91 -9.36
N PHE A 266 -4.83 6.99 -9.02
CA PHE A 266 -6.25 6.91 -8.69
C PHE A 266 -7.10 6.84 -9.97
N PHE A 267 -8.34 6.36 -9.82
CA PHE A 267 -9.29 6.24 -10.93
C PHE A 267 -9.44 7.52 -11.78
N PRO A 268 -9.58 8.73 -11.21
CA PRO A 268 -9.73 9.95 -12.02
C PRO A 268 -8.46 10.37 -12.76
N GLN A 269 -7.29 10.02 -12.23
CA GLN A 269 -5.98 10.37 -12.79
C GLN A 269 -5.60 9.48 -13.99
N ARG A 270 -6.18 8.27 -14.05
CA ARG A 270 -5.75 7.15 -14.88
C ARG A 270 -5.51 7.52 -16.35
N ALA A 271 -6.40 8.28 -16.96
CA ALA A 271 -6.29 8.62 -18.38
C ALA A 271 -5.04 9.45 -18.70
N ILE A 272 -4.69 10.39 -17.81
CA ILE A 272 -3.54 11.27 -18.00
C ILE A 272 -2.24 10.54 -17.63
N VAL A 273 -2.22 9.85 -16.49
CA VAL A 273 -1.02 9.14 -16.03
C VAL A 273 -0.62 8.02 -17.00
N LEU A 274 -1.59 7.24 -17.51
CA LEU A 274 -1.30 6.20 -18.51
C LEU A 274 -0.82 6.74 -19.86
N ALA A 275 -1.14 8.00 -20.20
CA ALA A 275 -0.68 8.63 -21.43
C ALA A 275 0.72 9.27 -21.29
N SER A 276 1.28 9.30 -20.08
CA SER A 276 2.62 9.79 -19.79
C SER A 276 3.69 8.69 -19.88
N ASP A 277 4.96 9.06 -19.66
CA ASP A 277 6.11 8.16 -19.59
C ASP A 277 6.31 7.51 -18.21
N VAL A 278 5.49 7.84 -17.22
CA VAL A 278 5.69 7.47 -15.81
C VAL A 278 5.79 5.95 -15.62
N LEU A 279 4.89 5.17 -16.22
CA LEU A 279 4.87 3.73 -16.07
C LEU A 279 6.14 3.08 -16.64
N ASP A 280 6.59 3.56 -17.81
CA ASP A 280 7.77 3.01 -18.49
C ASP A 280 9.05 3.33 -17.71
N ARG A 281 9.14 4.52 -17.10
CA ARG A 281 10.25 4.85 -16.19
C ARG A 281 10.29 3.95 -14.96
N TYR A 282 9.14 3.68 -14.31
CA TYR A 282 9.11 2.75 -13.18
C TYR A 282 9.45 1.31 -13.57
N ARG A 283 9.03 0.84 -14.75
CA ARG A 283 9.44 -0.48 -15.27
C ARG A 283 10.94 -0.58 -15.44
N ALA A 284 11.57 0.42 -16.07
CA ALA A 284 13.01 0.45 -16.28
C ALA A 284 13.80 0.47 -14.94
N LEU A 285 13.22 1.03 -13.87
CA LEU A 285 13.79 0.95 -12.53
C LEU A 285 13.66 -0.44 -11.91
N ALA A 286 12.48 -1.07 -12.02
CA ALA A 286 12.26 -2.42 -11.52
C ALA A 286 13.13 -3.48 -12.23
N GLU A 287 13.37 -3.33 -13.52
CA GLU A 287 14.31 -4.19 -14.26
C GLU A 287 15.74 -4.13 -13.69
N LYS A 288 16.17 -2.97 -13.17
CA LYS A 288 17.48 -2.85 -12.50
C LYS A 288 17.51 -3.50 -11.12
N VAL A 289 16.35 -3.63 -10.46
CA VAL A 289 16.21 -4.40 -9.21
C VAL A 289 16.19 -5.91 -9.50
N ALA A 290 15.82 -6.29 -10.72
CA ALA A 290 15.85 -7.66 -11.21
C ALA A 290 17.21 -8.17 -11.70
N ALA A 291 18.14 -7.24 -12.01
CA ALA A 291 19.48 -7.53 -12.51
C ALA A 291 20.48 -7.84 -11.39
#